data_AF-A0A1S6HHC4-F1
#
_entry.id   AF-A0A1S6HHC4-F1
#
_cell.length_a   1.000
_cell.length_b   1.000
_cell.length_c   1.000
_cell.angle_alpha   90.00
_cell.angle_beta   90.00
_cell.angle_gamma   90.00
#
_symmetry.space_group_name_H-M   'P 1'
#
loop_
_entity.id
_entity.type
_entity.pdbx_description
1 polymer ?
#
loop_
_entity_poly.entity_id
_entity_poly.type
_entity_poly.pdbx_seq_one_letter_code
_entity_poly.pdbx_strand_id
1 'polypeptide(L)'
;MTQIIPRDLIKHLEWAPGKEQPKPQQTTQSQPSQQTQGNLQVKTDFSKYIQVGMSGLNRSPVVISPFELENFNDMNYDNTHVKLLENGLYMPTPSIFMTHFNNVIQAFNRNKKLNYADGTEVPNSLVNEMYEHMTTNSKNVYGRSDVGAWTWLNAKFVDGNGFNGLALENVVGLTSDKKFGVKKTDLSDYVDEDCYVDLSFNSQGLADPTSKSGDQSYNKGSNIYFWHPRKNQVARFCADSGWAGLVCGRGPSDSDDALGVFGCAEGTPRAGKGGSR
;
A
#
# COMPACT_ATOMS: atom_id res chain seq x y z
N MET A 1 -24.98 -52.73 41.66
CA MET A 1 -24.92 -51.40 42.31
C MET A 1 -25.65 -50.44 41.39
N THR A 2 -26.88 -50.09 41.76
CA THR A 2 -27.85 -49.43 40.89
C THR A 2 -28.25 -48.14 41.60
N GLN A 3 -27.93 -46.99 41.03
CA GLN A 3 -28.18 -45.68 41.66
C GLN A 3 -29.61 -45.23 41.33
N ILE A 4 -30.41 -45.05 42.39
CA ILE A 4 -31.78 -44.55 42.36
C ILE A 4 -31.74 -43.04 42.61
N ILE A 5 -32.36 -42.26 41.71
CA ILE A 5 -32.53 -40.81 41.84
C ILE A 5 -33.81 -40.53 42.65
N PRO A 6 -33.76 -39.76 43.76
CA PRO A 6 -34.98 -39.35 44.45
C PRO A 6 -35.74 -38.27 43.67
N ARG A 7 -37.05 -38.53 43.49
CA ARG A 7 -38.07 -37.57 43.08
C ARG A 7 -38.58 -36.85 44.32
N ASP A 8 -38.33 -35.54 44.40
CA ASP A 8 -39.05 -34.53 45.20
C ASP A 8 -38.58 -33.17 44.66
N LEU A 9 -39.36 -32.13 44.43
CA LEU A 9 -40.78 -31.90 44.57
C LEU A 9 -41.11 -30.66 43.71
N ILE A 10 -42.16 -30.74 42.91
CA ILE A 10 -42.79 -29.61 42.23
C ILE A 10 -43.37 -28.66 43.28
N LYS A 11 -43.04 -27.37 43.22
CA LYS A 11 -43.83 -26.31 43.87
C LYS A 11 -44.05 -25.13 42.93
N HIS A 12 -45.30 -25.10 42.46
CA HIS A 12 -46.20 -23.96 42.27
C HIS A 12 -45.67 -22.62 41.75
N LEU A 13 -46.19 -22.30 40.56
CA LEU A 13 -46.53 -20.97 40.07
C LEU A 13 -47.37 -20.20 41.10
N GLU A 14 -46.87 -19.06 41.55
CA GLU A 14 -47.70 -17.92 41.96
C GLU A 14 -47.25 -16.70 41.14
N TRP A 15 -48.13 -16.28 40.23
CA TRP A 15 -47.95 -15.12 39.37
C TRP A 15 -48.59 -13.92 40.08
N ALA A 16 -47.77 -12.96 40.50
CA ALA A 16 -48.25 -11.67 41.03
C ALA A 16 -48.24 -10.63 39.89
N PRO A 17 -49.38 -10.04 39.50
CA PRO A 17 -49.41 -8.96 38.52
C PRO A 17 -49.11 -7.63 39.21
N GLY A 18 -48.15 -6.88 38.66
CA GLY A 18 -47.96 -5.46 39.01
C GLY A 18 -46.60 -5.11 39.59
N LYS A 19 -45.54 -5.23 38.79
CA LYS A 19 -44.35 -4.37 38.91
C LYS A 19 -43.90 -3.95 37.52
N GLU A 20 -43.85 -2.64 37.31
CA GLU A 20 -43.36 -1.98 36.10
C GLU A 20 -41.95 -2.47 35.75
N GLN A 21 -41.73 -2.78 34.47
CA GLN A 21 -40.39 -3.04 33.95
C GLN A 21 -39.57 -1.74 33.95
N PRO A 22 -38.31 -1.75 34.44
CA PRO A 22 -37.42 -0.62 34.26
C PRO A 22 -37.10 -0.44 32.78
N LYS A 23 -37.31 0.78 32.28
CA LYS A 23 -36.91 1.25 30.94
C LYS A 23 -35.44 0.90 30.69
N PRO A 24 -35.08 0.34 29.52
CA PRO A 24 -33.68 0.18 29.15
C PRO A 24 -33.03 1.57 29.03
N GLN A 25 -31.96 1.79 29.81
CA GLN A 25 -31.08 2.94 29.65
C GLN A 25 -30.40 2.85 28.28
N GLN A 26 -30.72 3.82 27.41
CA GLN A 26 -29.97 4.06 26.18
C GLN A 26 -28.55 4.47 26.57
N THR A 27 -27.59 3.57 26.35
CA THR A 27 -26.17 3.91 26.33
C THR A 27 -25.91 4.74 25.09
N THR A 28 -25.73 6.05 25.29
CA THR A 28 -25.24 6.98 24.30
C THR A 28 -23.87 6.50 23.82
N GLN A 29 -23.83 5.86 22.65
CA GLN A 29 -22.58 5.58 21.95
C GLN A 29 -21.95 6.93 21.58
N SER A 30 -20.93 7.32 22.34
CA SER A 30 -20.05 8.44 21.99
C SER A 30 -19.39 8.13 20.66
N GLN A 31 -19.75 8.92 19.63
CA GLN A 31 -19.03 8.95 18.36
C GLN A 31 -17.53 9.20 18.63
N PRO A 32 -16.61 8.47 17.98
CA PRO A 32 -15.20 8.77 18.07
C PRO A 32 -14.97 10.18 17.52
N SER A 33 -14.48 11.05 18.39
CA SER A 33 -14.05 12.41 18.08
C SER A 33 -13.06 12.37 16.92
N GLN A 34 -13.38 13.08 15.84
CA GLN A 34 -12.40 13.43 14.81
C GLN A 34 -11.27 14.18 15.49
N GLN A 35 -10.16 13.49 15.75
CA GLN A 35 -8.97 14.10 16.33
C GLN A 35 -8.38 15.06 15.31
N THR A 36 -8.33 16.32 15.71
CA THR A 36 -7.65 17.41 15.01
C THR A 36 -6.18 17.04 14.86
N GLN A 37 -5.77 16.63 13.67
CA GLN A 37 -4.37 16.38 13.34
C GLN A 37 -3.59 17.69 13.50
N GLY A 38 -2.56 17.66 14.37
CA GLY A 38 -1.61 18.75 14.54
C GLY A 38 -0.93 19.06 13.20
N ASN A 39 -1.03 20.33 12.80
CA ASN A 39 -0.61 20.86 11.50
C ASN A 39 0.94 20.91 11.40
N LEU A 40 1.60 19.77 11.24
CA LEU A 40 2.94 19.71 10.64
C LEU A 40 2.77 19.79 9.12
N GLN A 41 2.55 21.01 8.62
CA GLN A 41 2.48 21.26 7.18
C GLN A 41 3.89 21.29 6.61
N VAL A 42 4.41 20.14 6.19
CA VAL A 42 5.35 20.21 5.07
C VAL A 42 4.57 20.68 3.86
N LYS A 43 5.05 21.79 3.28
CA LYS A 43 4.50 22.42 2.09
C LYS A 43 4.86 21.57 0.87
N THR A 44 4.39 20.32 0.85
CA THR A 44 4.51 19.45 -0.31
C THR A 44 3.59 20.00 -1.39
N ASP A 45 4.17 20.36 -2.52
CA ASP A 45 3.41 20.81 -3.68
C ASP A 45 2.79 19.58 -4.38
N PHE A 46 1.61 19.19 -3.91
CA PHE A 46 0.86 18.07 -4.48
C PHE A 46 0.45 18.28 -5.93
N SER A 47 0.51 19.51 -6.47
CA SER A 47 0.24 19.74 -7.90
C SER A 47 1.22 19.01 -8.80
N LYS A 48 2.39 18.61 -8.29
CA LYS A 48 3.40 17.83 -9.03
C LYS A 48 3.25 16.31 -8.90
N TYR A 49 2.30 15.84 -8.09
CA TYR A 49 2.05 14.40 -7.92
C TYR A 49 1.17 13.88 -9.05
N ILE A 50 1.37 12.63 -9.43
CA ILE A 50 0.68 11.96 -10.53
C ILE A 50 -0.56 11.24 -10.01
N GLN A 51 -1.69 11.41 -10.70
CA GLN A 51 -2.90 10.63 -10.43
C GLN A 51 -2.67 9.16 -10.79
N VAL A 52 -2.93 8.25 -9.84
CA VAL A 52 -2.80 6.81 -10.09
C VAL A 52 -4.06 6.23 -10.74
N GLY A 53 -5.22 6.86 -10.52
CA GLY A 53 -6.51 6.39 -11.06
C GLY A 53 -7.17 5.30 -10.23
N MET A 54 -6.76 5.13 -8.97
CA MET A 54 -7.38 4.24 -7.98
C MET A 54 -7.56 4.96 -6.64
N SER A 55 -8.20 4.29 -5.68
CA SER A 55 -8.26 4.76 -4.30
C SER A 55 -7.08 4.23 -3.47
N GLY A 56 -6.60 5.04 -2.54
CA GLY A 56 -5.57 4.66 -1.58
C GLY A 56 -6.09 3.93 -0.35
N LEU A 57 -5.29 3.92 0.72
CA LEU A 57 -5.57 3.28 2.00
C LEU A 57 -6.83 3.81 2.69
N ASN A 58 -7.13 5.11 2.56
CA ASN A 58 -8.31 5.76 3.15
C ASN A 58 -9.46 5.90 2.15
N ARG A 59 -9.46 5.09 1.09
CA ARG A 59 -10.51 5.04 0.04
C ARG A 59 -10.67 6.31 -0.78
N SER A 60 -9.78 7.29 -0.60
CA SER A 60 -9.76 8.52 -1.40
C SER A 60 -8.87 8.35 -2.63
N PRO A 61 -9.07 9.12 -3.71
CA PRO A 61 -8.16 9.10 -4.85
C PRO A 61 -6.70 9.31 -4.39
N VAL A 62 -5.81 8.42 -4.81
CA VAL A 62 -4.38 8.51 -4.49
C VAL A 62 -3.60 9.20 -5.62
N VAL A 63 -2.65 10.02 -5.20
CA VAL A 63 -1.60 10.59 -6.03
C VAL A 63 -0.23 10.14 -5.53
N ILE A 64 0.74 10.01 -6.43
CA ILE A 64 2.09 9.50 -6.13
C ILE A 64 3.14 10.45 -6.70
N SER A 65 4.26 10.64 -6.01
CA SER A 65 5.39 11.42 -6.53
C SER A 65 5.93 10.78 -7.82
N PRO A 66 6.47 11.58 -8.78
CA PRO A 66 7.00 11.03 -10.04
C PRO A 66 8.31 10.23 -9.85
N PHE A 67 9.04 10.51 -8.76
CA PHE A 67 10.28 9.84 -8.36
C PHE A 67 10.27 9.64 -6.84
N GLU A 68 11.30 8.99 -6.31
CA GLU A 68 11.53 8.91 -4.87
C GLU A 68 11.73 10.30 -4.26
N LEU A 69 11.30 10.45 -3.01
CA LEU A 69 11.40 11.72 -2.29
C LEU A 69 12.85 11.98 -1.85
N GLU A 70 13.28 13.24 -1.93
CA GLU A 70 14.58 13.69 -1.44
C GLU A 70 14.73 13.43 0.06
N ASN A 71 15.92 12.99 0.49
CA ASN A 71 16.25 12.68 1.88
C ASN A 71 15.45 11.51 2.49
N PHE A 72 14.85 10.63 1.70
CA PHE A 72 14.22 9.39 2.19
C PHE A 72 15.06 8.13 1.95
N ASN A 73 16.28 8.29 1.45
CA ASN A 73 17.24 7.22 1.25
C ASN A 73 17.96 6.83 2.54
N ASP A 74 18.63 5.68 2.57
CA ASP A 74 19.38 5.17 3.74
C ASP A 74 18.51 5.03 5.01
N MET A 75 17.24 4.70 4.81
CA MET A 75 16.29 4.44 5.88
C MET A 75 15.79 3.01 5.79
N ASN A 76 15.62 2.40 6.96
CA ASN A 76 14.92 1.13 7.06
C ASN A 76 13.41 1.33 6.92
N TYR A 77 12.68 0.22 6.74
CA TYR A 77 11.25 0.23 6.47
C TYR A 77 10.44 1.04 7.49
N ASP A 78 10.73 0.86 8.78
CA ASP A 78 9.99 1.50 9.87
C ASP A 78 10.29 3.01 9.93
N ASN A 79 11.56 3.41 9.82
CA ASN A 79 11.96 4.83 9.83
C ASN A 79 11.37 5.58 8.63
N THR A 80 11.32 4.94 7.45
CA THR A 80 10.67 5.51 6.26
C THR A 80 9.18 5.76 6.50
N HIS A 81 8.47 4.82 7.12
CA HIS A 81 7.05 4.99 7.48
C HIS A 81 6.84 6.15 8.47
N VAL A 82 7.61 6.19 9.56
CA VAL A 82 7.52 7.29 10.55
C VAL A 82 7.70 8.63 9.85
N LYS A 83 8.76 8.76 9.06
CA LYS A 83 9.06 10.02 8.36
C LYS A 83 7.95 10.38 7.39
N LEU A 84 7.43 9.46 6.57
CA LEU A 84 6.33 9.77 5.65
C LEU A 84 5.07 10.23 6.39
N LEU A 85 4.67 9.50 7.43
CA LEU A 85 3.46 9.79 8.20
C LEU A 85 3.53 11.12 8.95
N GLU A 86 4.71 11.48 9.50
CA GLU A 86 4.95 12.80 10.12
C GLU A 86 4.84 13.96 9.10
N ASN A 87 4.92 13.67 7.79
CA ASN A 87 4.79 14.64 6.69
C ASN A 87 3.43 14.55 5.97
N GLY A 88 2.46 13.80 6.51
CA GLY A 88 1.15 13.61 5.88
C GLY A 88 1.18 12.77 4.59
N LEU A 89 2.23 11.98 4.41
CA LEU A 89 2.42 11.07 3.28
C LEU A 89 2.37 9.61 3.76
N TYR A 90 2.34 8.68 2.82
CA TYR A 90 2.52 7.26 3.10
C TYR A 90 3.23 6.54 1.95
N MET A 91 3.79 5.37 2.24
CA MET A 91 4.48 4.54 1.26
C MET A 91 3.44 3.78 0.41
N PRO A 92 3.60 3.68 -0.91
CA PRO A 92 2.65 2.98 -1.77
C PRO A 92 2.58 1.50 -1.38
N THR A 93 1.39 0.92 -1.40
CA THR A 93 1.26 -0.55 -1.42
C THR A 93 1.71 -1.08 -2.79
N PRO A 94 2.02 -2.38 -2.92
CA PRO A 94 2.32 -2.97 -4.23
C PRO A 94 1.22 -2.70 -5.25
N SER A 95 -0.06 -2.77 -4.87
CA SER A 95 -1.19 -2.44 -5.74
C SER A 95 -1.12 -1.00 -6.29
N ILE A 96 -0.82 -0.01 -5.44
CA ILE A 96 -0.69 1.39 -5.86
C ILE A 96 0.52 1.56 -6.78
N PHE A 97 1.67 1.03 -6.38
CA PHE A 97 2.92 1.18 -7.13
C PHE A 97 2.85 0.49 -8.49
N MET A 98 2.41 -0.76 -8.56
CA MET A 98 2.33 -1.51 -9.81
C MET A 98 1.26 -0.93 -10.76
N THR A 99 0.19 -0.36 -10.22
CA THR A 99 -0.77 0.41 -11.03
C THR A 99 -0.10 1.65 -11.63
N HIS A 100 0.69 2.40 -10.84
CA HIS A 100 1.43 3.56 -11.32
C HIS A 100 2.47 3.16 -12.38
N PHE A 101 3.24 2.11 -12.13
CA PHE A 101 4.20 1.54 -13.08
C PHE A 101 3.56 1.20 -14.43
N ASN A 102 2.44 0.46 -14.42
CA ASN A 102 1.69 0.14 -15.63
C ASN A 102 1.15 1.39 -16.33
N ASN A 103 0.70 2.40 -15.59
CA ASN A 103 0.26 3.67 -16.16
C ASN A 103 1.41 4.40 -16.88
N VAL A 104 2.62 4.41 -16.30
CA VAL A 104 3.82 5.00 -16.91
C VAL A 104 4.17 4.30 -18.21
N ILE A 105 4.17 2.96 -18.23
CA ILE A 105 4.43 2.16 -19.45
C ILE A 105 3.37 2.45 -20.53
N GLN A 106 2.09 2.48 -20.18
CA GLN A 106 1.03 2.80 -21.13
C GLN A 106 1.17 4.22 -21.69
N ALA A 107 1.60 5.18 -20.87
CA ALA A 107 1.78 6.56 -21.29
C ALA A 107 3.02 6.75 -22.18
N PHE A 108 4.11 6.06 -21.88
CA PHE A 108 5.29 5.99 -22.73
C PHE A 108 4.92 5.45 -24.13
N ASN A 109 4.11 4.39 -24.18
CA ASN A 109 3.60 3.78 -25.41
C ASN A 109 2.43 4.56 -26.06
N ARG A 110 2.09 5.77 -25.59
CA ARG A 110 1.02 6.63 -26.11
C ARG A 110 -0.39 6.02 -26.04
N ASN A 111 -0.59 5.00 -25.23
CA ASN A 111 -1.88 4.34 -25.02
C ASN A 111 -2.72 5.00 -23.91
N LYS A 112 -2.09 5.84 -23.08
CA LYS A 112 -2.72 6.54 -21.96
C LYS A 112 -2.09 7.91 -21.73
N LYS A 113 -2.84 8.84 -21.17
CA LYS A 113 -2.30 10.11 -20.63
C LYS A 113 -2.13 10.01 -19.13
N LEU A 114 -1.02 10.52 -18.61
CA LEU A 114 -0.87 10.77 -17.19
C LEU A 114 -1.28 12.21 -16.89
N ASN A 115 -1.95 12.41 -15.77
CA ASN A 115 -2.30 13.72 -15.29
C ASN A 115 -1.70 13.93 -13.91
N TYR A 116 -1.29 15.16 -13.65
CA TYR A 116 -1.00 15.63 -12.32
C TYR A 116 -2.26 15.70 -11.45
N ALA A 117 -2.08 15.91 -10.15
CA ALA A 117 -3.17 15.99 -9.19
C ALA A 117 -4.18 17.10 -9.53
N ASP A 118 -3.70 18.23 -10.07
CA ASP A 118 -4.53 19.35 -10.53
C ASP A 118 -5.26 19.07 -11.87
N GLY A 119 -5.04 17.90 -12.46
CA GLY A 119 -5.66 17.47 -13.71
C GLY A 119 -4.94 17.94 -14.98
N THR A 120 -3.84 18.69 -14.86
CA THR A 120 -3.00 19.04 -16.02
C THR A 120 -2.24 17.82 -16.51
N GLU A 121 -1.97 17.77 -17.82
CA GLU A 121 -1.29 16.63 -18.45
C GLU A 121 0.20 16.63 -18.11
N VAL A 122 0.73 15.45 -17.79
CA VAL A 122 2.16 15.26 -17.53
C VAL A 122 2.93 15.35 -18.85
N PRO A 123 3.97 16.20 -18.96
CA PRO A 123 4.75 16.32 -20.18
C PRO A 123 5.38 14.99 -20.61
N ASN A 124 5.39 14.75 -21.92
CA ASN A 124 5.99 13.54 -22.50
C ASN A 124 7.46 13.33 -22.11
N SER A 125 8.21 14.41 -21.92
CA SER A 125 9.60 14.33 -21.43
C SER A 125 9.67 13.69 -20.05
N LEU A 126 8.80 14.10 -19.12
CA LEU A 126 8.77 13.54 -17.78
C LEU A 126 8.26 12.08 -17.79
N VAL A 127 7.29 11.75 -18.66
CA VAL A 127 6.85 10.36 -18.85
C VAL A 127 8.03 9.47 -19.29
N ASN A 128 8.84 9.93 -20.24
CA ASN A 128 10.02 9.20 -20.69
C ASN A 128 11.04 9.04 -19.54
N GLU A 129 11.30 10.09 -18.76
CA GLU A 129 12.20 9.99 -17.60
C GLU A 129 11.69 8.99 -16.55
N MET A 130 10.39 9.00 -16.22
CA MET A 130 9.81 8.04 -15.28
C MET A 130 9.89 6.60 -15.81
N TYR A 131 9.61 6.40 -17.10
CA TYR A 131 9.70 5.08 -17.73
C TYR A 131 11.12 4.53 -17.65
N GLU A 132 12.11 5.33 -18.07
CA GLU A 132 13.51 4.94 -18.00
C GLU A 132 13.93 4.65 -16.55
N HIS A 133 13.54 5.51 -15.59
CA HIS A 133 13.90 5.34 -14.18
C HIS A 133 13.33 4.06 -13.55
N MET A 134 12.10 3.70 -13.89
CA MET A 134 11.45 2.51 -13.33
C MET A 134 11.78 1.21 -14.06
N THR A 135 12.41 1.28 -15.24
CA THR A 135 12.71 0.09 -16.05
C THR A 135 14.20 -0.12 -16.30
N THR A 136 15.05 0.85 -15.92
CA THR A 136 16.50 0.82 -16.09
C THR A 136 17.17 1.67 -15.01
N ASN A 137 18.51 1.73 -15.05
CA ASN A 137 19.32 2.58 -14.19
C ASN A 137 19.56 3.99 -14.77
N SER A 138 18.52 4.69 -15.23
CA SER A 138 18.70 5.93 -16.01
C SER A 138 18.83 7.21 -15.19
N LYS A 139 18.25 7.27 -14.00
CA LYS A 139 18.20 8.49 -13.18
C LYS A 139 18.72 8.24 -11.77
N ASN A 140 19.61 9.12 -11.35
CA ASN A 140 20.26 9.06 -10.06
C ASN A 140 19.61 10.08 -9.13
N VAL A 141 18.59 9.66 -8.39
CA VAL A 141 17.82 10.57 -7.52
C VAL A 141 18.66 11.06 -6.33
N TYR A 142 19.60 10.23 -5.85
CA TYR A 142 20.37 10.50 -4.63
C TYR A 142 21.87 10.77 -4.86
N GLY A 143 22.30 10.89 -6.12
CA GLY A 143 23.71 11.15 -6.47
C GLY A 143 24.69 10.01 -6.18
N ARG A 144 24.25 8.75 -6.21
CA ARG A 144 25.05 7.54 -5.85
C ARG A 144 25.38 6.62 -7.02
N SER A 145 26.12 5.53 -6.77
CA SER A 145 26.52 4.54 -7.79
C SER A 145 25.35 3.79 -8.38
N ASP A 146 24.35 3.48 -7.55
CA ASP A 146 23.17 2.73 -7.94
C ASP A 146 22.14 3.71 -8.50
N VAL A 147 21.84 3.51 -9.78
CA VAL A 147 20.97 4.38 -10.57
C VAL A 147 19.70 3.61 -10.89
N GLY A 148 18.57 4.29 -11.04
CA GLY A 148 17.26 3.65 -11.24
C GLY A 148 16.39 3.62 -9.99
N ALA A 149 15.18 3.09 -10.12
CA ALA A 149 14.19 3.13 -9.07
C ALA A 149 14.44 2.10 -7.97
N TRP A 150 14.68 2.53 -6.73
CA TRP A 150 14.86 1.66 -5.57
C TRP A 150 13.96 2.18 -4.46
N THR A 151 12.85 1.48 -4.22
CA THR A 151 11.81 1.96 -3.30
C THR A 151 11.28 0.88 -2.38
N TRP A 152 11.08 1.24 -1.12
CA TRP A 152 10.23 0.48 -0.23
C TRP A 152 8.77 0.50 -0.68
N LEU A 153 8.05 -0.60 -0.43
CA LEU A 153 6.60 -0.69 -0.61
C LEU A 153 5.94 -1.08 0.71
N ASN A 154 4.77 -0.50 1.00
CA ASN A 154 4.02 -0.70 2.23
C ASN A 154 3.37 -2.08 2.24
N ALA A 155 4.17 -3.12 2.47
CA ALA A 155 3.77 -4.51 2.38
C ALA A 155 4.77 -5.37 3.15
N LYS A 156 4.43 -5.68 4.40
CA LYS A 156 5.15 -6.67 5.20
C LYS A 156 4.39 -7.99 5.18
N PHE A 157 5.10 -9.09 4.96
CA PHE A 157 4.49 -10.42 4.93
C PHE A 157 4.65 -11.08 6.29
N VAL A 158 3.53 -11.46 6.91
CA VAL A 158 3.47 -12.03 8.27
C VAL A 158 2.66 -13.32 8.27
N ASP A 159 2.67 -14.06 9.38
CA ASP A 159 1.78 -15.22 9.53
C ASP A 159 0.30 -14.82 9.40
N GLY A 160 -0.47 -15.63 8.68
CA GLY A 160 -1.89 -15.41 8.40
C GLY A 160 -2.60 -16.66 7.92
N ASN A 161 -3.81 -16.49 7.36
CA ASN A 161 -4.62 -17.59 6.83
C ASN A 161 -4.71 -17.60 5.29
N GLY A 162 -3.98 -16.71 4.62
CA GLY A 162 -3.97 -16.61 3.17
C GLY A 162 -3.09 -17.65 2.50
N PHE A 163 -2.81 -17.42 1.22
CA PHE A 163 -1.92 -18.27 0.42
C PHE A 163 -0.57 -18.47 1.13
N ASN A 164 -0.12 -19.72 1.19
CA ASN A 164 1.07 -20.16 1.92
C ASN A 164 1.11 -19.79 3.41
N GLY A 165 -0.06 -19.63 4.05
CA GLY A 165 -0.16 -19.29 5.47
C GLY A 165 0.30 -17.87 5.80
N LEU A 166 0.25 -16.96 4.82
CA LEU A 166 0.69 -15.58 4.96
C LEU A 166 -0.48 -14.58 4.96
N ALA A 167 -0.21 -13.42 5.55
CA ALA A 167 -1.00 -12.21 5.42
C ALA A 167 -0.12 -11.03 5.00
N LEU A 168 -0.73 -10.09 4.28
CA LEU A 168 -0.17 -8.79 3.96
C LEU A 168 -0.49 -7.81 5.10
N GLU A 169 0.53 -7.26 5.72
CA GLU A 169 0.43 -6.19 6.73
C GLU A 169 0.82 -4.85 6.09
N ASN A 170 -0.13 -3.90 6.08
CA ASN A 170 0.09 -2.52 5.66
C ASN A 170 0.05 -1.59 6.88
N VAL A 171 0.98 -0.65 6.95
CA VAL A 171 0.90 0.48 7.89
C VAL A 171 -0.15 1.47 7.36
N VAL A 172 -1.14 1.81 8.19
CA VAL A 172 -2.26 2.70 7.85
C VAL A 172 -2.25 4.01 8.64
N GLY A 173 -1.32 4.18 9.57
CA GLY A 173 -1.18 5.41 10.34
C GLY A 173 -0.20 5.29 11.50
N LEU A 174 -0.02 6.39 12.22
CA LEU A 174 0.79 6.48 13.42
C LEU A 174 -0.11 6.89 14.60
N THR A 175 -0.03 6.17 15.69
CA THR A 175 -0.69 6.52 16.95
C THR A 175 0.05 7.66 17.66
N SER A 176 -0.56 8.25 18.70
CA SER A 176 0.06 9.32 19.49
C SER A 176 1.35 8.88 20.22
N ASP A 177 1.50 7.59 20.51
CA ASP A 177 2.71 6.99 21.10
C ASP A 177 3.71 6.48 20.05
N LYS A 178 3.60 6.95 18.81
CA LYS A 178 4.47 6.59 17.67
C LYS A 178 4.50 5.09 17.35
N LYS A 179 3.40 4.37 17.62
CA LYS A 179 3.23 2.99 17.15
C LYS A 179 2.49 2.97 15.82
N PHE A 180 2.78 1.99 15.00
CA PHE A 180 2.07 1.81 13.73
C PHE A 180 0.67 1.28 13.98
N GLY A 181 -0.33 1.98 13.44
CA GLY A 181 -1.61 1.37 13.12
C GLY A 181 -1.41 0.49 11.91
N VAL A 182 -1.72 -0.81 12.01
CA VAL A 182 -1.55 -1.77 10.93
C VAL A 182 -2.89 -2.38 10.53
N LYS A 183 -3.03 -2.68 9.23
CA LYS A 183 -4.12 -3.48 8.69
C LYS A 183 -3.54 -4.76 8.12
N LYS A 184 -4.11 -5.89 8.50
CA LYS A 184 -3.79 -7.20 7.95
C LYS A 184 -4.88 -7.66 7.00
N THR A 185 -4.49 -8.26 5.89
CA THR A 185 -5.38 -8.95 4.97
C THR A 185 -4.74 -10.27 4.59
N ASP A 186 -5.53 -11.34 4.50
CA ASP A 186 -5.04 -12.62 4.00
C ASP A 186 -4.41 -12.44 2.61
N LEU A 187 -3.26 -13.08 2.40
CA LEU A 187 -2.53 -12.98 1.15
C LEU A 187 -3.32 -13.73 0.06
N SER A 188 -3.59 -13.05 -1.05
CA SER A 188 -4.20 -13.66 -2.23
C SER A 188 -3.18 -14.52 -2.97
N ASP A 189 -3.64 -15.49 -3.76
CA ASP A 189 -2.78 -16.32 -4.59
C ASP A 189 -1.86 -15.46 -5.49
N TYR A 190 -0.63 -15.93 -5.68
CA TYR A 190 0.39 -15.30 -6.51
C TYR A 190 1.29 -16.38 -7.15
N VAL A 191 2.19 -15.98 -8.05
CA VAL A 191 3.22 -16.87 -8.61
C VAL A 191 4.20 -17.34 -7.52
N ASP A 192 4.11 -18.58 -7.07
CA ASP A 192 4.90 -19.11 -5.95
C ASP A 192 6.31 -19.59 -6.33
N GLU A 193 7.02 -18.78 -7.11
CA GLU A 193 8.41 -19.01 -7.49
C GLU A 193 9.10 -17.69 -7.86
N ASP A 194 10.42 -17.64 -7.72
CA ASP A 194 11.20 -16.50 -8.18
C ASP A 194 11.41 -16.60 -9.71
N CYS A 195 10.80 -15.71 -10.48
CA CYS A 195 10.82 -15.79 -11.95
C CYS A 195 10.50 -14.44 -12.61
N TYR A 196 10.67 -14.35 -13.94
CA TYR A 196 10.11 -13.23 -14.69
C TYR A 196 8.61 -13.42 -14.91
N VAL A 197 7.86 -12.34 -14.71
CA VAL A 197 6.40 -12.29 -14.85
C VAL A 197 5.99 -11.16 -15.78
N ASP A 198 4.95 -11.41 -16.56
CA ASP A 198 4.25 -10.39 -17.32
C ASP A 198 3.61 -9.36 -16.37
N LEU A 199 3.30 -8.17 -16.89
CA LEU A 199 2.80 -7.04 -16.09
C LEU A 199 1.31 -7.16 -15.69
N SER A 200 0.91 -8.36 -15.28
CA SER A 200 -0.40 -8.69 -14.72
C SER A 200 -0.27 -9.00 -13.23
N PHE A 201 -1.07 -8.31 -12.42
CA PHE A 201 -0.99 -8.34 -10.97
C PHE A 201 -2.36 -8.59 -10.36
N ASN A 202 -2.40 -9.32 -9.24
CA ASN A 202 -3.61 -9.54 -8.47
C ASN A 202 -4.06 -8.24 -7.76
N SER A 203 -5.19 -8.28 -7.04
CA SER A 203 -5.74 -7.09 -6.36
C SER A 203 -4.83 -6.49 -5.28
N GLN A 204 -3.86 -7.24 -4.77
CA GLN A 204 -2.85 -6.78 -3.81
C GLN A 204 -1.59 -6.21 -4.50
N GLY A 205 -1.50 -6.31 -5.83
CA GLY A 205 -0.37 -5.85 -6.63
C GLY A 205 0.81 -6.81 -6.68
N LEU A 206 0.59 -8.08 -6.34
CA LEU A 206 1.57 -9.15 -6.50
C LEU A 206 1.37 -9.84 -7.86
N ALA A 207 2.37 -10.56 -8.35
CA ALA A 207 2.27 -11.27 -9.62
C ALA A 207 1.06 -12.23 -9.62
N ASP A 208 0.16 -12.05 -10.58
CA ASP A 208 -1.02 -12.92 -10.73
C ASP A 208 -0.58 -14.39 -10.96
N PRO A 209 -1.25 -15.41 -10.39
CA PRO A 209 -0.83 -16.81 -10.56
C PRO A 209 -0.63 -17.27 -12.00
N THR A 210 -1.26 -16.58 -12.97
CA THR A 210 -1.17 -16.88 -14.40
C THR A 210 -0.16 -16.00 -15.15
N SER A 211 0.52 -15.07 -14.48
CA SER A 211 1.39 -14.08 -15.14
C SER A 211 2.84 -14.52 -15.31
N LYS A 212 3.20 -15.78 -15.04
CA LYS A 212 4.54 -16.28 -15.34
C LYS A 212 4.85 -16.06 -16.83
N SER A 213 5.92 -15.32 -17.11
CA SER A 213 6.31 -15.00 -18.48
C SER A 213 6.81 -16.25 -19.20
N GLY A 214 6.45 -16.39 -20.48
CA GLY A 214 7.05 -17.41 -21.35
C GLY A 214 8.54 -17.18 -21.61
N ASP A 215 8.99 -15.92 -21.52
CA ASP A 215 10.40 -15.53 -21.58
C ASP A 215 10.94 -15.28 -20.17
N GLN A 216 11.96 -16.05 -19.78
CA GLN A 216 12.63 -15.95 -18.48
C GLN A 216 13.90 -15.09 -18.53
N SER A 217 13.96 -14.18 -19.50
CA SER A 217 14.93 -13.07 -19.57
C SER A 217 14.21 -11.73 -19.38
N TYR A 218 14.94 -10.72 -18.93
CA TYR A 218 14.36 -9.38 -18.81
C TYR A 218 14.04 -8.79 -20.18
N ASN A 219 12.79 -8.37 -20.35
CA ASN A 219 12.30 -7.60 -21.49
C ASN A 219 11.73 -6.29 -20.97
N LYS A 220 12.50 -5.21 -21.17
CA LYS A 220 12.22 -3.87 -20.67
C LYS A 220 10.79 -3.43 -21.02
N GLY A 221 10.03 -3.09 -19.98
CA GLY A 221 8.64 -2.62 -20.12
C GLY A 221 7.61 -3.70 -20.47
N SER A 222 8.03 -4.96 -20.59
CA SER A 222 7.15 -6.10 -20.92
C SER A 222 7.04 -7.11 -19.78
N ASN A 223 8.12 -7.32 -19.02
CA ASN A 223 8.14 -8.17 -17.84
C ASN A 223 8.98 -7.55 -16.72
N ILE A 224 8.88 -8.13 -15.52
CA ILE A 224 9.74 -7.81 -14.39
C ILE A 224 10.12 -9.10 -13.67
N TYR A 225 11.23 -9.10 -12.94
CA TYR A 225 11.55 -10.19 -12.03
C TYR A 225 10.69 -10.09 -10.78
N PHE A 226 10.09 -11.20 -10.37
CA PHE A 226 9.29 -11.30 -9.16
C PHE A 226 10.02 -12.20 -8.16
N TRP A 227 10.43 -11.64 -7.03
CA TRP A 227 10.73 -12.48 -5.87
C TRP A 227 9.47 -12.63 -5.04
N HIS A 228 9.03 -13.87 -4.87
CA HIS A 228 7.76 -14.15 -4.21
C HIS A 228 7.78 -13.78 -2.71
N PRO A 229 6.62 -13.46 -2.12
CA PRO A 229 6.47 -13.21 -0.69
C PRO A 229 7.09 -14.26 0.22
N ARG A 230 7.76 -13.80 1.28
CA ARG A 230 8.36 -14.62 2.33
C ARG A 230 8.07 -14.05 3.70
N LYS A 231 7.86 -14.92 4.69
CA LYS A 231 7.59 -14.53 6.08
C LYS A 231 8.65 -13.57 6.62
N ASN A 232 8.18 -12.52 7.30
CA ASN A 232 8.95 -11.44 7.91
C ASN A 232 9.78 -10.58 6.94
N GLN A 233 9.53 -10.70 5.64
CA GLN A 233 10.12 -9.81 4.63
C GLN A 233 9.15 -8.68 4.30
N VAL A 234 9.66 -7.66 3.62
CA VAL A 234 8.86 -6.57 3.07
C VAL A 234 9.06 -6.48 1.55
N ALA A 235 8.04 -5.99 0.85
CA ALA A 235 8.14 -5.77 -0.59
C ALA A 235 8.93 -4.50 -0.90
N ARG A 236 9.68 -4.54 -1.99
CA ARG A 236 10.41 -3.43 -2.58
C ARG A 236 10.24 -3.47 -4.09
N PHE A 237 10.53 -2.37 -4.75
CA PHE A 237 10.76 -2.36 -6.18
C PHE A 237 12.18 -1.87 -6.46
N CYS A 238 12.87 -2.56 -7.36
CA CYS A 238 14.23 -2.25 -7.78
C CYS A 238 14.28 -2.24 -9.30
N ALA A 239 14.97 -1.25 -9.88
CA ALA A 239 15.32 -1.19 -11.28
C ALA A 239 16.79 -0.84 -11.41
N ASP A 240 17.49 -1.59 -12.24
CA ASP A 240 18.89 -1.41 -12.59
C ASP A 240 19.09 -1.64 -14.11
N SER A 241 20.31 -1.54 -14.62
CA SER A 241 20.67 -1.68 -16.04
C SER A 241 20.19 -2.98 -16.68
N GLY A 242 20.15 -4.07 -15.91
CA GLY A 242 19.85 -5.41 -16.41
C GLY A 242 18.46 -5.94 -16.10
N TRP A 243 17.70 -5.29 -15.21
CA TRP A 243 16.41 -5.80 -14.75
C TRP A 243 15.59 -4.74 -14.01
N ALA A 244 14.29 -4.97 -13.95
CA ALA A 244 13.39 -4.35 -12.98
C ALA A 244 12.60 -5.46 -12.27
N GLY A 245 12.26 -5.26 -11.01
CA GLY A 245 11.62 -6.32 -10.23
C GLY A 245 10.90 -5.90 -8.97
N LEU A 246 9.84 -6.64 -8.69
CA LEU A 246 9.10 -6.60 -7.43
C LEU A 246 9.72 -7.63 -6.48
N VAL A 247 10.43 -7.14 -5.47
CA VAL A 247 11.31 -7.93 -4.61
C VAL A 247 10.65 -8.13 -3.24
N CYS A 248 10.25 -9.35 -2.91
CA CYS A 248 9.64 -9.67 -1.60
C CYS A 248 10.54 -10.54 -0.70
N GLY A 249 11.86 -10.31 -0.75
CA GLY A 249 12.86 -11.21 -0.16
C GLY A 249 13.76 -10.60 0.93
N ARG A 250 13.53 -9.35 1.34
CA ARG A 250 14.43 -8.65 2.27
C ARG A 250 13.73 -8.06 3.50
N GLY A 251 14.46 -7.98 4.61
CA GLY A 251 13.92 -7.69 5.93
C GLY A 251 13.56 -6.21 6.11
N PRO A 252 12.73 -5.87 7.11
CA PRO A 252 12.38 -4.48 7.42
C PRO A 252 13.53 -3.69 8.05
N SER A 253 14.52 -4.37 8.64
CA SER A 253 15.68 -3.76 9.29
C SER A 253 16.77 -3.32 8.33
N ASP A 254 16.76 -3.84 7.10
CA ASP A 254 17.77 -3.46 6.12
C ASP A 254 17.64 -1.97 5.82
N SER A 255 18.77 -1.33 5.58
CA SER A 255 18.84 -0.04 4.93
C SER A 255 19.79 -0.18 3.75
N ASP A 256 19.56 0.65 2.75
CA ASP A 256 20.43 0.77 1.60
C ASP A 256 20.38 2.23 1.18
N ASP A 257 21.52 2.75 0.76
CA ASP A 257 21.72 4.16 0.59
C ASP A 257 21.14 4.67 -0.74
N ALA A 258 20.83 3.76 -1.66
CA ALA A 258 20.03 3.97 -2.87
C ALA A 258 18.52 3.75 -2.64
N LEU A 259 18.15 3.04 -1.56
CA LEU A 259 16.77 2.67 -1.27
C LEU A 259 15.99 3.82 -0.64
N GLY A 260 15.11 4.42 -1.45
CA GLY A 260 14.24 5.52 -1.10
C GLY A 260 12.77 5.13 -0.99
N VAL A 261 11.90 6.10 -1.30
CA VAL A 261 10.45 5.87 -1.34
C VAL A 261 9.72 6.85 -2.26
N PHE A 262 8.79 6.34 -3.07
CA PHE A 262 7.79 7.16 -3.72
C PHE A 262 6.75 7.60 -2.69
N GLY A 263 6.51 8.90 -2.54
CA GLY A 263 5.51 9.40 -1.60
C GLY A 263 4.11 9.31 -2.18
N CYS A 264 3.16 8.75 -1.43
CA CYS A 264 1.74 8.83 -1.76
C CYS A 264 1.00 9.81 -0.85
N ALA A 265 -0.04 10.43 -1.41
CA ALA A 265 -1.00 11.25 -0.69
C ALA A 265 -2.42 10.94 -1.16
N GLU A 266 -3.40 11.23 -0.31
CA GLU A 266 -4.81 11.00 -0.57
C GLU A 266 -5.64 12.27 -0.36
N GLY A 267 -6.76 12.36 -1.08
CA GLY A 267 -7.74 13.42 -0.85
C GLY A 267 -7.38 14.76 -1.49
N THR A 268 -6.45 14.81 -2.45
CA THR A 268 -6.28 16.00 -3.28
C THR A 268 -7.59 16.25 -4.04
N PRO A 269 -8.21 17.44 -3.93
CA PRO A 269 -9.43 17.74 -4.67
C PRO A 269 -9.15 17.52 -6.16
N ARG A 270 -10.00 16.71 -6.83
CA ARG A 270 -10.05 16.78 -8.30
C ARG A 270 -10.32 18.24 -8.62
N ALA A 271 -9.46 18.90 -9.39
CA ALA A 271 -9.77 20.22 -9.91
C ALA A 271 -11.11 20.11 -10.65
N GLY A 272 -12.17 20.54 -9.97
CA GLY A 272 -13.49 20.58 -10.56
C GLY A 272 -13.38 21.53 -11.73
N LYS A 273 -13.73 21.06 -12.94
CA LYS A 273 -13.98 21.96 -14.07
C LYS A 273 -14.90 23.05 -13.54
N GLY A 274 -14.36 24.26 -13.41
CA GLY A 274 -15.09 25.43 -12.94
C GLY A 274 -16.26 25.65 -13.89
N GLY A 275 -17.43 25.16 -13.50
CA GLY A 275 -18.68 25.56 -14.11
C GLY A 275 -18.97 26.96 -13.64
N SER A 276 -18.61 27.95 -14.46
CA SER A 276 -19.12 29.30 -14.35
C SER A 276 -20.64 29.24 -14.46
N ARG A 277 -21.34 29.61 -13.39
CA ARG A 277 -22.71 30.10 -13.43
C ARG A 277 -22.67 31.60 -13.21
#